data_AF-A0A0M1VUE6-F1
#
_entry.id   AF-A0A0M1VUE6-F1
#
_cell.length_a   1.000
_cell.length_b   1.000
_cell.length_c   1.000
_cell.angle_alpha   90.00
_cell.angle_beta   90.00
_cell.angle_gamma   90.00
#
_symmetry.space_group_name_H-M   'P 1'
#
loop_
_entity.id
_entity.type
_entity.pdbx_description
1 polymer ?
#
loop_
_entity_poly.entity_id
_entity_poly.type
_entity_poly.pdbx_seq_one_letter_code
_entity_poly.pdbx_strand_id
1 'polypeptide(L)'
;MDNSLFKDFTLRSKNMLITAKTRTGVTSSIMVPAVLENNETNFVILDFNKEIYFITNKYRRKYGNVYFIDRDTTIEDINKIDYSKRFTIYIGCEVHRENIDEVKIFEEILKIIDNKRVKCIILIEHFERISNLLKEFKIENNNKFLISTQEDSNLELIKNNLEKFDMAHINLSNNSIYIDDKEYKQEFYFKNEKYMKLLELKK
;
A
#
# COMPACT_ATOMS: atom_id res chain seq x y z
N MET A 1 -2.99 -24.46 7.86
CA MET A 1 -2.93 -23.06 8.33
C MET A 1 -3.06 -22.19 7.12
N ASP A 2 -4.03 -21.29 7.08
CA ASP A 2 -4.13 -20.28 6.02
C ASP A 2 -2.90 -19.38 6.13
N ASN A 3 -1.88 -19.63 5.29
CA ASN A 3 -0.75 -18.74 5.11
C ASN A 3 -1.25 -17.50 4.36
N SER A 4 -1.85 -16.57 5.10
CA SER A 4 -2.16 -15.25 4.57
C SER A 4 -0.84 -14.53 4.31
N LEU A 5 -0.58 -14.27 3.03
CA LEU A 5 0.56 -13.49 2.53
C LEU A 5 0.78 -12.21 3.34
N PHE A 6 -0.32 -11.58 3.76
CA PHE A 6 -0.31 -10.26 4.38
C PHE A 6 -0.19 -10.28 5.89
N LYS A 7 -0.65 -11.33 6.57
CA LYS A 7 -0.27 -11.58 7.97
C LYS A 7 1.23 -11.85 8.06
N ASP A 8 1.75 -12.69 7.17
CA ASP A 8 3.19 -12.99 7.09
C ASP A 8 4.01 -11.72 6.75
N PHE A 9 3.48 -10.82 5.92
CA PHE A 9 4.18 -9.60 5.53
C PHE A 9 4.62 -8.73 6.72
N THR A 10 3.74 -8.55 7.72
CA THR A 10 4.08 -7.75 8.91
C THR A 10 5.20 -8.37 9.76
N LEU A 11 5.35 -9.69 9.70
CA LEU A 11 6.35 -10.45 10.45
C LEU A 11 7.69 -10.59 9.71
N ARG A 12 7.73 -10.36 8.40
CA ARG A 12 8.97 -10.40 7.61
C ARG A 12 9.98 -9.37 8.12
N SER A 13 11.27 -9.63 7.94
CA SER A 13 12.31 -8.63 8.23
C SER A 13 12.45 -7.57 7.14
N LYS A 14 12.07 -7.91 5.90
CA LYS A 14 12.20 -7.03 4.73
C LYS A 14 10.88 -6.39 4.30
N ASN A 15 11.00 -5.33 3.51
CA ASN A 15 9.91 -4.73 2.75
C ASN A 15 9.49 -5.67 1.61
N MET A 16 8.46 -5.32 0.85
CA MET A 16 8.02 -6.12 -0.30
C MET A 16 7.91 -5.24 -1.55
N LEU A 17 8.54 -5.70 -2.63
CA LEU A 17 8.47 -5.08 -3.94
C LEU A 17 7.81 -6.07 -4.90
N ILE A 18 6.70 -5.66 -5.51
CA ILE A 18 5.96 -6.45 -6.49
C ILE A 18 6.20 -5.86 -7.87
N THR A 19 6.85 -6.64 -8.73
CA THR A 19 6.96 -6.32 -10.15
C THR A 19 5.90 -7.10 -10.91
N ALA A 20 5.06 -6.41 -11.67
CA ALA A 20 4.00 -7.08 -12.42
C ALA A 20 3.71 -6.41 -13.75
N LYS A 21 3.25 -7.20 -14.73
CA LYS A 21 2.68 -6.66 -15.98
C LYS A 21 1.44 -5.81 -15.68
N THR A 22 1.13 -4.89 -16.60
CA THR A 22 -0.11 -4.10 -16.52
C THR A 22 -1.34 -5.02 -16.44
N ARG A 23 -2.35 -4.61 -15.67
CA ARG A 23 -3.64 -5.34 -15.52
C ARG A 23 -3.55 -6.74 -14.92
N THR A 24 -2.51 -7.01 -14.12
CA THR A 24 -2.36 -8.25 -13.35
C THR A 24 -3.24 -8.30 -12.09
N GLY A 25 -3.95 -7.23 -11.77
CA GLY A 25 -4.82 -7.16 -10.60
C GLY A 25 -4.05 -7.14 -9.27
N VAL A 26 -2.90 -6.46 -9.24
CA VAL A 26 -2.13 -6.21 -8.01
C VAL A 26 -3.01 -5.54 -6.95
N THR A 27 -3.76 -4.50 -7.32
CA THR A 27 -4.66 -3.76 -6.41
C THR A 27 -5.63 -4.69 -5.72
N SER A 28 -6.33 -5.52 -6.49
CA SER A 28 -7.40 -6.38 -6.01
C SER A 28 -6.90 -7.69 -5.38
N SER A 29 -5.75 -8.23 -5.81
CA SER A 29 -5.19 -9.46 -5.21
C SER A 29 -4.32 -9.20 -3.99
N ILE A 30 -3.73 -8.00 -3.91
CA ILE A 30 -2.67 -7.71 -2.95
C ILE A 30 -3.01 -6.52 -2.09
N MET A 31 -3.12 -5.33 -2.67
CA MET A 31 -3.18 -4.09 -1.89
C MET A 31 -4.47 -4.01 -1.05
N VAL A 32 -5.62 -4.36 -1.62
CA VAL A 32 -6.89 -4.41 -0.90
C VAL A 32 -6.85 -5.46 0.22
N PRO A 33 -6.50 -6.74 -0.04
CA PRO A 33 -6.27 -7.72 1.03
C PRO A 33 -5.29 -7.26 2.11
N ALA A 34 -4.16 -6.65 1.74
CA ALA A 34 -3.16 -6.17 2.69
C ALA A 34 -3.75 -5.21 3.73
N VAL A 35 -4.60 -4.27 3.27
CA VAL A 35 -5.30 -3.33 4.15
C VAL A 35 -6.35 -4.03 5.01
N LEU A 36 -7.12 -4.95 4.44
CA LEU A 36 -8.23 -5.61 5.15
C LEU A 36 -7.76 -6.63 6.19
N GLU A 37 -6.66 -7.33 5.93
CA GLU A 37 -6.12 -8.36 6.81
C GLU A 37 -5.23 -7.82 7.94
N ASN A 38 -4.75 -6.58 7.82
CA ASN A 38 -3.92 -5.89 8.81
C ASN A 38 -4.65 -4.73 9.49
N ASN A 39 -5.90 -4.95 9.90
CA ASN A 39 -6.76 -3.93 10.49
C ASN A 39 -6.19 -3.30 11.79
N GLU A 40 -5.20 -3.90 12.43
CA GLU A 40 -4.52 -3.36 13.61
C GLU A 40 -3.31 -2.45 13.31
N THR A 41 -2.85 -2.30 12.06
CA THR A 41 -1.59 -1.60 11.70
C THR A 41 -1.77 -0.26 10.97
N ASN A 42 -1.14 0.85 11.41
CA ASN A 42 -1.20 2.15 10.70
C ASN A 42 -0.85 2.06 9.22
N PHE A 43 -1.54 2.84 8.40
CA PHE A 43 -1.39 2.80 6.95
C PHE A 43 -1.28 4.20 6.36
N VAL A 44 -0.36 4.37 5.42
CA VAL A 44 -0.32 5.49 4.48
C VAL A 44 -0.32 4.89 3.08
N ILE A 45 -1.27 5.32 2.25
CA ILE A 45 -1.57 4.65 0.98
C ILE A 45 -1.59 5.69 -0.12
N LEU A 46 -0.66 5.58 -1.07
CA LEU A 46 -0.76 6.27 -2.35
C LEU A 46 -1.66 5.47 -3.27
N ASP A 47 -2.86 5.99 -3.50
CA ASP A 47 -3.98 5.26 -4.09
C ASP A 47 -4.36 5.88 -5.44
N PHE A 48 -3.84 5.27 -6.51
CA PHE A 48 -4.14 5.71 -7.87
C PHE A 48 -5.58 5.35 -8.23
N ASN A 49 -6.33 6.34 -8.72
CA ASN A 49 -7.77 6.22 -9.00
C ASN A 49 -8.66 5.94 -7.78
N LYS A 50 -8.12 6.04 -6.55
CA LYS A 50 -8.88 5.89 -5.30
C LYS A 50 -9.52 4.50 -5.16
N GLU A 51 -9.00 3.49 -5.88
CA GLU A 51 -9.61 2.16 -5.95
C GLU A 51 -9.59 1.49 -4.58
N ILE A 52 -8.43 1.52 -3.90
CA ILE A 52 -8.27 0.91 -2.58
C ILE A 52 -9.18 1.64 -1.58
N TYR A 53 -9.24 2.97 -1.65
CA TYR A 53 -10.06 3.82 -0.80
C TYR A 53 -11.52 3.39 -0.87
N PHE A 54 -12.10 3.29 -2.07
CA PHE A 54 -13.51 2.96 -2.25
C PHE A 54 -13.83 1.55 -1.79
N ILE A 55 -12.99 0.57 -2.14
CA ILE A 55 -13.23 -0.84 -1.79
C ILE A 55 -13.14 -1.05 -0.26
N THR A 56 -12.16 -0.42 0.39
CA THR A 56 -11.87 -0.67 1.81
C THR A 56 -12.64 0.23 2.79
N ASN A 57 -13.22 1.36 2.33
CA ASN A 57 -13.82 2.41 3.19
C ASN A 57 -14.77 1.87 4.28
N LYS A 58 -15.69 0.96 3.90
CA LYS A 58 -16.70 0.44 4.84
C LYS A 58 -16.14 -0.49 5.92
N TYR A 59 -14.95 -1.05 5.72
CA TYR A 59 -14.32 -1.98 6.65
C TYR A 59 -13.44 -1.26 7.67
N ARG A 60 -12.63 -0.32 7.20
CA ARG A 60 -11.61 0.34 8.02
C ARG A 60 -12.17 1.36 9.02
N ARG A 61 -13.33 1.98 8.74
CA ARG A 61 -13.98 2.90 9.70
C ARG A 61 -14.29 2.25 11.06
N LYS A 62 -14.38 0.91 11.11
CA LYS A 62 -14.60 0.16 12.36
C LYS A 62 -13.34 0.04 13.22
N TYR A 63 -12.16 0.22 12.65
CA TYR A 63 -10.88 -0.16 13.27
C TYR A 63 -9.91 1.02 13.50
N GLY A 64 -10.29 2.24 13.14
CA GLY A 64 -9.48 3.42 13.39
C GLY A 64 -9.96 4.66 12.64
N ASN A 65 -9.19 5.74 12.79
CA ASN A 65 -9.43 6.98 12.07
C ASN A 65 -9.06 6.82 10.59
N VAL A 66 -9.88 7.40 9.73
CA VAL A 66 -9.72 7.32 8.28
C VAL A 66 -9.61 8.73 7.75
N TYR A 67 -8.51 9.00 7.06
CA TYR A 67 -8.26 10.27 6.40
C TYR A 67 -8.18 10.05 4.91
N PHE A 68 -8.81 10.95 4.16
CA PHE A 68 -8.70 11.02 2.72
C PHE A 68 -8.08 12.36 2.38
N ILE A 69 -6.93 12.30 1.74
CA ILE A 69 -6.17 13.43 1.25
C ILE A 69 -6.42 13.51 -0.25
N ASP A 70 -6.84 14.68 -0.69
CA ASP A 70 -6.97 15.03 -2.09
C ASP A 70 -6.23 16.33 -2.38
N ARG A 71 -6.38 16.82 -3.61
CA ARG A 71 -5.74 18.03 -4.11
C ARG A 71 -6.03 19.30 -3.28
N ASP A 72 -7.14 19.32 -2.54
CA ASP A 72 -7.56 20.51 -1.79
C ASP A 72 -7.00 20.47 -0.35
N THR A 73 -6.30 19.39 0.00
CA THR A 73 -5.72 19.21 1.32
C THR A 73 -4.38 19.94 1.45
N THR A 74 -4.20 20.67 2.54
CA THR A 74 -2.96 21.43 2.80
C THR A 74 -2.05 20.72 3.81
N ILE A 75 -0.78 21.14 3.88
CA ILE A 75 0.15 20.68 4.93
C ILE A 75 -0.39 20.99 6.35
N GLU A 76 -1.13 22.09 6.51
CA GLU A 76 -1.73 22.43 7.80
C GLU A 76 -2.79 21.38 8.21
N ASP A 77 -3.56 20.86 7.26
CA ASP A 77 -4.53 19.80 7.50
C ASP A 77 -3.85 18.49 7.90
N ILE A 78 -2.71 18.18 7.28
CA ILE A 78 -1.88 17.02 7.65
C ILE A 78 -1.37 17.13 9.08
N ASN A 79 -0.98 18.33 9.51
CA ASN A 79 -0.51 18.58 10.86
C ASN A 79 -1.60 18.45 11.93
N LYS A 80 -2.89 18.51 11.55
CA LYS A 80 -4.04 18.30 12.45
C LYS A 80 -4.37 16.82 12.67
N ILE A 81 -3.78 15.90 11.91
CA ILE A 81 -4.03 14.45 12.09
C ILE A 81 -3.51 13.99 13.46
N ASP A 82 -4.33 13.22 14.19
CA ASP A 82 -3.96 12.62 15.46
C ASP A 82 -3.18 11.32 15.26
N TYR A 83 -1.86 11.45 15.07
CA TYR A 83 -0.93 10.33 14.91
C TYR A 83 -0.73 9.48 16.18
N SER A 84 -1.30 9.88 17.33
CA SER A 84 -1.25 9.06 18.56
C SER A 84 -2.30 7.93 18.53
N LYS A 85 -3.32 8.08 17.69
CA LYS A 85 -4.37 7.07 17.48
C LYS A 85 -4.12 6.28 16.23
N ARG A 86 -4.78 5.12 16.15
CA ARG A 86 -4.80 4.28 14.97
C ARG A 86 -5.37 5.05 13.77
N PHE A 87 -4.63 5.09 12.66
CA PHE A 87 -5.05 5.79 11.44
C PHE A 87 -4.79 5.01 10.14
N THR A 88 -5.59 5.32 9.12
CA THR A 88 -5.33 4.95 7.73
C THR A 88 -5.50 6.20 6.88
N ILE A 89 -4.42 6.63 6.24
CA ILE A 89 -4.39 7.82 5.37
C ILE A 89 -4.34 7.36 3.93
N TYR A 90 -5.32 7.79 3.13
CA TYR A 90 -5.34 7.59 1.69
C TYR A 90 -5.00 8.89 1.02
N ILE A 91 -4.05 8.85 0.10
CA ILE A 91 -3.65 9.97 -0.73
C ILE A 91 -4.09 9.64 -2.14
N GLY A 92 -5.14 10.32 -2.61
CA GLY A 92 -5.77 10.03 -3.89
C GLY A 92 -4.97 10.63 -5.05
N CYS A 93 -4.30 9.77 -5.82
CA CYS A 93 -3.57 10.16 -7.02
C CYS A 93 -4.40 9.94 -8.29
N GLU A 94 -4.21 10.79 -9.30
CA GLU A 94 -4.81 10.67 -10.62
C GLU A 94 -3.80 10.16 -11.65
N VAL A 95 -4.16 9.13 -12.40
CA VAL A 95 -3.29 8.45 -13.38
C VAL A 95 -2.85 9.36 -14.53
N HIS A 96 -3.63 10.40 -14.85
CA HIS A 96 -3.41 11.30 -15.98
C HIS A 96 -2.78 12.64 -15.59
N ARG A 97 -2.27 12.76 -14.36
CA ARG A 97 -1.62 13.97 -13.85
C ARG A 97 -0.30 13.62 -13.19
N GLU A 98 0.51 14.64 -12.95
CA GLU A 98 1.80 14.48 -12.30
C GLU A 98 1.67 14.20 -10.80
N ASN A 99 0.61 14.65 -10.12
CA ASN A 99 0.41 14.43 -8.66
C ASN A 99 1.48 15.09 -7.77
N ILE A 100 2.01 16.26 -8.17
CA ILE A 100 3.09 16.96 -7.46
C ILE A 100 2.71 17.27 -6.00
N ASP A 101 1.51 17.78 -5.77
CA ASP A 101 1.10 18.24 -4.43
C ASP A 101 0.76 17.06 -3.52
N GLU A 102 0.15 16.01 -4.07
CA GLU A 102 -0.07 14.74 -3.38
C GLU A 102 1.26 14.07 -2.96
N VAL A 103 2.28 14.12 -3.82
CA VAL A 103 3.63 13.62 -3.48
C VAL A 103 4.29 14.46 -2.39
N LYS A 104 4.18 15.79 -2.41
CA LYS A 104 4.69 16.64 -1.32
C LYS A 104 4.01 16.32 0.00
N ILE A 105 2.68 16.16 0.00
CA ILE A 105 1.92 15.77 1.18
C ILE A 105 2.36 14.39 1.68
N PHE A 106 2.57 13.44 0.77
CA PHE A 106 3.07 12.12 1.10
C PHE A 106 4.43 12.18 1.80
N GLU A 107 5.39 12.93 1.25
CA GLU A 107 6.72 13.10 1.88
C GLU A 107 6.62 13.77 3.26
N GLU A 108 5.73 14.75 3.43
CA GLU A 108 5.51 15.39 4.72
C GLU A 108 4.92 14.41 5.75
N ILE A 109 3.95 13.58 5.35
CA ILE A 109 3.41 12.52 6.20
C ILE A 109 4.53 11.56 6.61
N LEU A 110 5.39 11.14 5.67
CA LEU A 110 6.54 10.27 5.97
C LEU A 110 7.49 10.90 7.01
N LYS A 111 7.80 12.19 6.88
CA LYS A 111 8.61 12.93 7.86
C LYS A 111 7.95 12.93 9.25
N ILE A 112 6.65 13.19 9.31
CA ILE A 112 5.91 13.24 10.58
C ILE A 112 5.90 11.88 11.27
N ILE A 113 5.61 10.79 10.55
CA ILE A 113 5.58 9.44 11.14
C ILE A 113 6.96 9.02 11.64
N ASP A 114 8.04 9.36 10.90
CA ASP A 114 9.41 9.02 11.30
C ASP A 114 9.83 9.80 12.54
N ASN A 115 9.57 11.11 12.57
CA ASN A 115 9.83 11.97 13.72
C ASN A 115 9.09 11.50 14.98
N LYS A 116 7.83 11.06 14.82
CA LYS A 116 7.01 10.52 15.92
C LYS A 116 7.27 9.05 16.22
N ARG A 117 8.11 8.37 15.44
CA ARG A 117 8.39 6.92 15.52
C ARG A 117 7.12 6.05 15.46
N VAL A 118 6.15 6.47 14.66
CA VAL A 118 4.92 5.72 14.46
C VAL A 118 5.15 4.65 13.41
N LYS A 119 4.97 3.38 13.79
CA LYS A 119 5.07 2.27 12.85
C LYS A 119 3.90 2.27 11.87
N CYS A 120 4.20 2.32 10.58
CA CYS A 120 3.22 2.27 9.50
C CYS A 120 3.59 1.25 8.44
N ILE A 121 2.57 0.69 7.79
CA ILE A 121 2.73 0.11 6.46
C ILE A 121 2.48 1.22 5.44
N ILE A 122 3.46 1.43 4.57
CA ILE A 122 3.39 2.37 3.45
C ILE A 122 3.08 1.56 2.19
N LEU A 123 1.93 1.83 1.61
CA LEU A 123 1.48 1.20 0.37
C LEU A 123 1.67 2.18 -0.78
N ILE A 124 2.46 1.79 -1.77
CA ILE A 124 2.67 2.58 -2.98
C ILE A 124 2.30 1.71 -4.17
N GLU A 125 1.19 2.06 -4.81
CA GLU A 125 0.84 1.48 -6.09
C GLU A 125 1.49 2.27 -7.22
N HIS A 126 1.91 1.59 -8.29
CA HIS A 126 2.45 2.24 -9.49
C HIS A 126 3.63 3.18 -9.18
N PHE A 127 4.62 2.68 -8.44
CA PHE A 127 5.79 3.46 -8.01
C PHE A 127 6.45 4.23 -9.16
N GLU A 128 6.49 3.64 -10.35
CA GLU A 128 7.05 4.25 -11.55
C GLU A 128 6.44 5.65 -11.83
N ARG A 129 5.17 5.87 -11.48
CA ARG A 129 4.45 7.11 -11.75
C ARG A 129 4.87 8.28 -10.88
N ILE A 130 5.43 8.02 -9.70
CA ILE A 130 5.85 9.07 -8.76
C ILE A 130 7.33 9.07 -8.49
N SER A 131 8.06 8.06 -8.96
CA SER A 131 9.50 7.90 -8.75
C SER A 131 10.27 9.19 -9.07
N ASN A 132 10.01 9.84 -10.19
CA ASN A 132 10.71 11.07 -10.56
C ASN A 132 10.33 12.32 -9.73
N LEU A 133 9.28 12.24 -8.92
CA LEU A 133 8.77 13.36 -8.12
C LEU A 133 9.19 13.29 -6.66
N LEU A 134 9.52 12.08 -6.19
CA LEU A 134 10.06 11.83 -4.87
C LEU A 134 11.47 12.44 -4.74
N LYS A 135 11.64 13.36 -3.79
CA LYS A 135 12.91 14.05 -3.53
C LYS A 135 13.63 13.52 -2.29
N GLU A 136 12.87 13.13 -1.27
CA GLU A 136 13.39 12.74 0.04
C GLU A 136 13.01 11.30 0.42
N PHE A 137 12.60 10.49 -0.56
CA PHE A 137 12.16 9.13 -0.32
C PHE A 137 13.29 8.23 0.22
N LYS A 138 13.09 7.72 1.43
CA LYS A 138 14.02 6.80 2.09
C LYS A 138 13.28 5.57 2.59
N ILE A 139 13.90 4.41 2.35
CA ILE A 139 13.46 3.14 2.92
C ILE A 139 14.16 2.95 4.27
N GLU A 140 13.55 3.52 5.31
CA GLU A 140 14.00 3.45 6.70
C GLU A 140 13.41 2.24 7.43
N ASN A 141 14.04 1.83 8.54
CA ASN A 141 13.72 0.57 9.22
C ASN A 141 12.44 0.59 10.08
N ASN A 142 11.89 1.77 10.37
CA ASN A 142 10.73 1.89 11.27
C ASN A 142 9.39 1.63 10.58
N ASN A 143 9.35 1.72 9.25
CA ASN A 143 8.16 1.54 8.43
C ASN A 143 8.31 0.33 7.51
N LYS A 144 7.18 -0.28 7.16
CA LYS A 144 7.10 -1.41 6.23
C LYS A 144 6.58 -0.92 4.90
N PHE A 145 7.35 -1.09 3.84
CA PHE A 145 6.94 -0.71 2.49
C PHE A 145 6.40 -1.92 1.73
N LEU A 146 5.22 -1.76 1.15
CA LEU A 146 4.68 -2.66 0.13
C LEU A 146 4.49 -1.84 -1.14
N ILE A 147 5.40 -2.03 -2.08
CA ILE A 147 5.50 -1.24 -3.30
C ILE A 147 5.13 -2.14 -4.47
N SER A 148 4.29 -1.66 -5.37
CA SER A 148 4.13 -2.28 -6.68
C SER A 148 4.65 -1.38 -7.79
N THR A 149 5.16 -2.02 -8.82
CA THR A 149 5.65 -1.34 -10.01
C THR A 149 5.42 -2.21 -11.25
N GLN A 150 5.33 -1.56 -12.41
CA GLN A 150 5.28 -2.29 -13.67
C GLN A 150 6.64 -2.95 -13.97
N GLU A 151 6.63 -4.15 -14.55
CA GLU A 151 7.85 -4.80 -15.06
C GLU A 151 8.68 -3.85 -15.93
N ASP A 152 10.01 -3.93 -15.80
CA ASP A 152 11.01 -3.11 -16.51
C ASP A 152 10.92 -1.59 -16.26
N SER A 153 10.16 -1.16 -15.26
CA SER A 153 10.07 0.26 -14.90
C SER A 153 11.35 0.80 -14.27
N ASN A 154 11.50 2.13 -14.30
CA ASN A 154 12.60 2.78 -13.61
C ASN A 154 12.48 2.60 -12.08
N LEU A 155 13.45 1.89 -11.50
CA LEU A 155 13.58 1.69 -10.05
C LEU A 155 14.81 2.38 -9.46
N GLU A 156 15.42 3.35 -10.15
CA GLU A 156 16.66 4.02 -9.72
C GLU A 156 16.64 4.46 -8.25
N LEU A 157 15.53 5.04 -7.78
CA LEU A 157 15.39 5.47 -6.37
C LEU A 157 15.49 4.33 -5.35
N ILE A 158 15.10 3.11 -5.72
CA ILE A 158 15.13 1.95 -4.81
C ILE A 158 16.16 0.90 -5.22
N LYS A 159 16.84 1.07 -6.37
CA LYS A 159 17.80 0.11 -6.94
C LYS A 159 18.95 -0.20 -5.98
N ASN A 160 19.42 0.81 -5.26
CA ASN A 160 20.50 0.67 -4.27
C ASN A 160 20.02 0.15 -2.90
N ASN A 161 18.72 -0.12 -2.75
CA ASN A 161 18.10 -0.63 -1.53
C ASN A 161 17.36 -1.96 -1.78
N LEU A 162 17.55 -2.62 -2.94
CA LEU A 162 16.82 -3.84 -3.30
C LEU A 162 17.04 -4.98 -2.30
N GLU A 163 18.19 -5.00 -1.61
CA GLU A 163 18.48 -5.97 -0.55
C GLU A 163 17.52 -5.86 0.65
N LYS A 164 16.86 -4.70 0.83
CA LYS A 164 15.84 -4.46 1.86
C LYS A 164 14.45 -4.96 1.45
N PHE A 165 14.28 -5.52 0.26
CA PHE A 165 13.01 -6.02 -0.25
C PHE A 165 13.06 -7.53 -0.46
N ASP A 166 11.94 -8.17 -0.12
CA ASP A 166 11.56 -9.45 -0.70
C ASP A 166 10.92 -9.16 -2.06
N MET A 167 11.33 -9.90 -3.09
CA MET A 167 10.82 -9.72 -4.46
C MET A 167 9.62 -10.63 -4.68
N ALA A 168 8.50 -10.02 -5.07
CA ALA A 168 7.26 -10.71 -5.30
C ALA A 168 6.83 -10.62 -6.78
N HIS A 169 6.33 -11.73 -7.32
CA HIS A 169 5.77 -11.77 -8.66
C HIS A 169 4.41 -12.48 -8.69
N ILE A 170 3.52 -12.02 -9.57
CA ILE A 170 2.17 -12.57 -9.72
C ILE A 170 2.16 -13.57 -10.87
N ASN A 171 1.69 -14.78 -10.59
CA ASN A 171 1.37 -15.78 -11.61
C ASN A 171 -0.15 -15.83 -11.82
N LEU A 172 -0.60 -15.24 -12.93
CA LEU A 172 -2.02 -15.20 -13.30
C LEU A 172 -2.57 -16.58 -13.71
N SER A 173 -1.73 -17.49 -14.19
CA SER A 173 -2.18 -18.79 -14.71
C SER A 173 -2.76 -19.67 -13.60
N ASN A 174 -2.26 -19.51 -12.37
CA ASN A 174 -2.63 -20.33 -11.23
C ASN A 174 -3.06 -19.50 -10.00
N ASN A 175 -3.35 -18.20 -10.21
CA ASN A 175 -3.72 -17.21 -9.18
C ASN A 175 -2.84 -17.30 -7.93
N SER A 176 -1.54 -17.16 -8.12
CA SER A 176 -0.57 -17.21 -7.03
C SER A 176 0.37 -16.03 -7.04
N ILE A 177 0.92 -15.76 -5.86
CA ILE A 177 1.97 -14.78 -5.65
C ILE A 177 3.15 -15.56 -5.13
N TYR A 178 4.27 -15.44 -5.83
CA TYR A 178 5.53 -16.01 -5.40
C TYR A 178 6.32 -14.92 -4.72
N ILE A 179 6.86 -15.23 -3.55
CA ILE A 179 7.89 -14.43 -2.90
C ILE A 179 9.11 -15.32 -2.80
N ASP A 180 10.16 -14.95 -3.53
CA ASP A 180 11.30 -15.82 -3.77
C ASP A 180 10.82 -17.21 -4.24
N ASP A 181 11.15 -18.28 -3.52
CA ASP A 181 10.76 -19.66 -3.87
C ASP A 181 9.42 -20.12 -3.25
N LYS A 182 8.76 -19.27 -2.46
CA LYS A 182 7.52 -19.64 -1.74
C LYS A 182 6.28 -19.16 -2.48
N GLU A 183 5.41 -20.11 -2.83
CA GLU A 183 4.10 -19.85 -3.45
C GLU A 183 3.02 -19.55 -2.40
N TYR A 184 2.24 -18.50 -2.66
CA TYR A 184 1.03 -18.15 -1.92
C TYR A 184 -0.16 -18.15 -2.88
N LYS A 185 -1.13 -19.05 -2.66
CA LYS A 185 -2.39 -19.02 -3.40
C LYS A 185 -3.20 -17.80 -2.96
N GLN A 186 -3.53 -16.92 -3.89
CA GLN A 186 -4.26 -15.69 -3.62
C GLN A 186 -5.25 -15.42 -4.75
N GLU A 187 -6.53 -15.53 -4.44
CA GLU A 187 -7.59 -15.10 -5.35
C GLU A 187 -7.75 -13.58 -5.30
N PHE A 188 -8.20 -13.01 -6.42
CA PHE A 188 -8.64 -11.61 -6.49
C PHE A 188 -9.67 -11.33 -5.39
N TYR A 189 -9.62 -10.13 -4.79
CA TYR A 189 -10.58 -9.71 -3.76
C TYR A 189 -12.04 -9.98 -4.15
N PHE A 190 -12.41 -9.67 -5.40
CA PHE A 190 -13.77 -9.85 -5.93
C PHE A 190 -14.15 -11.30 -6.26
N LYS A 191 -13.19 -12.23 -6.19
CA LYS A 191 -13.43 -13.68 -6.39
C LYS A 191 -13.34 -14.46 -5.08
N ASN A 192 -12.57 -13.96 -4.12
CA ASN A 192 -12.31 -14.66 -2.87
C ASN A 192 -13.54 -14.66 -1.95
N GLU A 193 -14.10 -15.85 -1.68
CA GLU A 193 -15.29 -15.99 -0.84
C GLU A 193 -15.15 -15.37 0.56
N LYS A 194 -13.98 -15.45 1.19
CA LYS A 194 -13.75 -14.85 2.51
C LYS A 194 -14.00 -13.35 2.44
N TYR A 195 -13.47 -12.69 1.42
CA TYR A 195 -13.63 -11.24 1.23
C TYR A 195 -15.00 -10.87 0.64
N MET A 196 -15.56 -11.70 -0.23
CA MET A 196 -16.93 -11.53 -0.73
C MET A 196 -17.95 -11.67 0.40
N LYS A 197 -17.79 -12.62 1.32
CA LYS A 197 -18.61 -12.72 2.55
C LYS A 197 -18.51 -11.46 3.39
N LEU A 198 -17.33 -10.83 3.49
CA LEU A 198 -17.22 -9.52 4.14
C LEU A 198 -18.04 -8.45 3.38
N LEU A 199 -18.23 -8.53 2.07
CA LEU A 199 -19.12 -7.65 1.31
C LEU A 199 -20.60 -7.99 1.55
N GLU A 200 -20.93 -9.28 1.64
CA GLU A 200 -22.27 -9.85 1.70
C GLU A 200 -22.89 -9.98 3.10
N LEU A 201 -22.10 -9.90 4.18
CA LEU A 201 -22.56 -9.75 5.57
C LEU A 201 -23.31 -8.42 5.82
N LYS A 202 -23.90 -7.86 4.77
CA LYS A 202 -24.79 -6.72 4.65
C LYS A 202 -25.84 -6.96 3.55
N LYS A 203 -26.59 -8.05 3.65
CA LYS A 203 -28.03 -7.94 3.43
C LYS A 203 -28.71 -8.03 4.77
#